data_AF-A0A2C6ACP1-F1
#
_entry.id   AF-A0A2C6ACP1-F1
#
_cell.length_a   1.000
_cell.length_b   1.000
_cell.length_c   1.000
_cell.angle_alpha   90.00
_cell.angle_beta   90.00
_cell.angle_gamma   90.00
#
_symmetry.space_group_name_H-M   'P 1'
#
loop_
_entity.id
_entity.type
_entity.pdbx_description
1 polymer ?
#
loop_
_entity_poly.entity_id
_entity_poly.type
_entity_poly.pdbx_seq_one_letter_code
_entity_poly.pdbx_strand_id
1 'polypeptide(L)'
;MREILIRNTTLAGFFRQYDMPSRARLPADFGQSRALGRGRSSDKDLLKTQGDMFEAFVAAVIVSDPRNGLSRAVSWLKALWGRTIKEQIVENERLSAKTQPPGVKAAYVAPGDSDLNAKDKLRATIGAKGIAIRYEDMPGDNKDRDLGLPLYTVGVYLDGWGETNKLLGRGTALKKKEAGHKAAAAALENKKLIRAYEAKKQAFHEAAKAADEAAEQLLR
;
A
#
# COMPACT_ATOMS: atom_id res chain seq x y z
N MET A 1 -7.64 -7.04 -3.09
CA MET A 1 -9.13 -6.97 -3.05
C MET A 1 -9.76 -8.32 -2.69
N ARG A 2 -9.69 -9.35 -3.56
CA ARG A 2 -10.28 -10.68 -3.29
C ARG A 2 -9.91 -11.26 -1.92
N GLU A 3 -8.62 -11.29 -1.59
CA GLU A 3 -8.10 -11.84 -0.33
C GLU A 3 -8.73 -11.22 0.93
N ILE A 4 -9.04 -9.92 0.90
CA ILE A 4 -9.66 -9.21 2.03
C ILE A 4 -11.08 -9.72 2.29
N LEU A 5 -11.80 -10.13 1.24
CA LEU A 5 -13.19 -10.57 1.33
C LEU A 5 -13.32 -12.01 1.82
N ILE A 6 -12.35 -12.86 1.50
CA ILE A 6 -12.42 -14.31 1.74
C ILE A 6 -11.53 -14.81 2.88
N ARG A 7 -10.68 -13.96 3.47
CA ARG A 7 -9.85 -14.37 4.60
C ARG A 7 -10.71 -14.71 5.82
N ASN A 8 -10.27 -15.69 6.61
CA ASN A 8 -10.98 -16.17 7.80
C ASN A 8 -11.32 -15.06 8.80
N THR A 9 -10.49 -14.03 8.93
CA THR A 9 -10.81 -12.86 9.76
C THR A 9 -12.08 -12.14 9.34
N THR A 10 -12.30 -11.99 8.03
CA THR A 10 -13.49 -11.34 7.47
C THR A 10 -14.70 -12.26 7.55
N LEU A 11 -14.55 -13.54 7.20
CA LEU A 11 -15.63 -14.53 7.26
C LEU A 11 -16.14 -14.75 8.68
N ALA A 12 -15.25 -14.88 9.66
CA ALA A 12 -15.62 -14.95 11.08
C ALA A 12 -16.28 -13.65 11.56
N GLY A 13 -15.91 -12.51 10.98
CA GLY A 13 -16.59 -11.23 11.20
C GLY A 13 -18.05 -11.29 10.77
N PHE A 14 -18.32 -11.77 9.56
CA PHE A 14 -19.70 -11.96 9.07
C PHE A 14 -20.48 -12.95 9.92
N PHE A 15 -19.87 -14.09 10.29
CA PHE A 15 -20.49 -15.08 11.17
C PHE A 15 -21.03 -14.42 12.45
N ARG A 16 -20.22 -13.56 13.09
CA ARG A 16 -20.61 -12.82 14.31
C ARG A 16 -21.67 -11.75 14.04
N GLN A 17 -21.53 -10.96 12.97
CA GLN A 17 -22.48 -9.89 12.63
C GLN A 17 -23.90 -10.40 12.35
N TYR A 18 -24.01 -11.61 11.81
CA TYR A 18 -25.28 -12.28 11.56
C TYR A 18 -25.82 -13.04 12.78
N ASP A 19 -25.21 -12.87 13.95
CA ASP A 19 -25.54 -13.59 15.18
C ASP A 19 -25.61 -15.11 14.98
N MET A 20 -24.78 -15.66 14.08
CA MET A 20 -24.69 -17.10 13.88
C MET A 20 -24.16 -17.86 15.11
N PRO A 21 -23.31 -17.30 16.00
CA PRO A 21 -22.90 -17.99 17.22
C PRO A 21 -24.08 -18.45 18.10
N SER A 22 -25.17 -17.68 18.17
CA SER A 22 -26.35 -18.04 18.98
C SER A 22 -27.12 -19.24 18.40
N ARG A 23 -26.90 -19.53 17.11
CA ARG A 23 -27.57 -20.59 16.34
C ARG A 23 -26.67 -21.80 16.09
N ALA A 24 -25.37 -21.64 16.34
CA ALA A 24 -24.36 -22.65 16.11
C ALA A 24 -24.27 -23.60 17.32
N ARG A 25 -24.27 -24.91 17.05
CA ARG A 25 -23.98 -25.92 18.06
C ARG A 25 -22.48 -26.08 18.19
N LEU A 26 -21.86 -25.20 18.96
CA LEU A 26 -20.43 -25.22 19.25
C LEU A 26 -20.15 -26.01 20.55
N PRO A 27 -19.01 -26.73 20.65
CA PRO A 27 -18.60 -27.34 21.91
C PRO A 27 -18.48 -26.30 23.03
N ALA A 28 -18.69 -26.71 24.28
CA ALA A 28 -18.74 -25.80 25.44
C ALA A 28 -17.47 -24.93 25.57
N ASP A 29 -16.31 -25.47 25.16
CA ASP A 29 -15.01 -24.79 25.17
C ASP A 29 -14.91 -23.62 24.18
N PHE A 30 -15.81 -23.57 23.18
CA PHE A 30 -15.87 -22.50 22.17
C PHE A 30 -16.83 -21.36 22.55
N GLY A 31 -17.77 -21.60 23.46
CA GLY A 31 -18.84 -20.64 23.80
C GLY A 31 -18.44 -19.53 24.79
N GLN A 32 -17.33 -19.70 25.51
CA GLN A 32 -16.90 -18.77 26.56
C GLN A 32 -16.00 -17.63 26.05
N SER A 33 -15.31 -17.80 24.93
CA SER A 33 -14.44 -16.76 24.34
C SER A 33 -15.21 -15.84 23.40
N ARG A 34 -16.01 -14.94 23.99
CA ARG A 34 -16.78 -13.91 23.24
C ARG A 34 -15.92 -12.81 22.61
N ALA A 35 -14.62 -12.77 22.91
CA ALA A 35 -13.67 -11.88 22.27
C ALA A 35 -12.43 -12.67 21.87
N LEU A 36 -11.91 -12.42 20.66
CA LEU A 36 -10.59 -12.90 20.25
C LEU A 36 -9.57 -12.39 21.28
N GLY A 37 -9.05 -13.30 22.11
CA GLY A 37 -7.90 -13.00 22.94
C GLY A 37 -6.74 -12.63 22.01
N ARG A 38 -5.92 -11.65 22.42
CA ARG A 38 -4.66 -11.40 21.70
C ARG A 38 -3.70 -12.55 22.02
N GLY A 39 -3.70 -13.58 21.17
CA GLY A 39 -2.50 -14.39 20.91
C GLY A 39 -2.44 -15.83 21.42
N ARG A 40 -3.56 -16.51 21.75
CA ARG A 40 -3.52 -17.96 22.00
C ARG A 40 -3.80 -18.77 20.73
N SER A 41 -3.28 -20.01 20.66
CA SER A 41 -3.61 -20.96 19.58
C SER A 41 -5.13 -21.17 19.46
N SER A 42 -5.82 -21.23 20.60
CA SER A 42 -7.28 -21.32 20.69
C SER A 42 -8.02 -20.19 19.98
N ASP A 43 -7.45 -18.97 19.93
CA ASP A 43 -8.07 -17.83 19.23
C ASP A 43 -7.98 -17.99 17.70
N LYS A 44 -6.89 -18.62 17.21
CA LYS A 44 -6.71 -18.93 15.78
C LYS A 44 -7.63 -20.06 15.35
N ASP A 45 -7.80 -21.08 16.21
CA ASP A 45 -8.68 -22.21 15.94
C ASP A 45 -10.15 -21.76 15.93
N LEU A 46 -10.57 -20.96 16.90
CA LEU A 46 -11.92 -20.36 16.92
C LEU A 46 -12.18 -19.51 15.68
N LEU A 47 -11.20 -18.69 15.28
CA LEU A 47 -11.31 -17.87 14.07
C LEU A 47 -11.51 -18.72 12.82
N LYS A 48 -10.73 -19.80 12.68
CA LYS A 48 -10.85 -20.73 11.56
C LYS A 48 -12.21 -21.42 11.57
N THR A 49 -12.63 -21.97 12.71
CA THR A 49 -13.94 -22.62 12.87
C THR A 49 -15.07 -21.69 12.46
N GLN A 50 -15.06 -20.43 12.90
CA GLN A 50 -16.09 -19.46 12.51
C GLN A 50 -16.07 -19.13 11.02
N GLY A 51 -14.89 -19.10 10.39
CA GLY A 51 -14.74 -18.98 8.94
C GLY A 51 -15.35 -20.18 8.22
N ASP A 52 -14.92 -21.39 8.57
CA ASP A 52 -15.38 -22.65 7.98
C ASP A 52 -16.91 -22.82 8.14
N MET A 53 -17.47 -22.42 9.29
CA MET A 53 -18.93 -22.45 9.51
C MET A 53 -19.70 -21.48 8.63
N PHE A 54 -19.15 -20.29 8.37
CA PHE A 54 -19.75 -19.34 7.44
C PHE A 54 -19.75 -19.88 6.01
N GLU A 55 -18.65 -20.53 5.59
CA GLU A 55 -18.56 -21.19 4.28
C GLU A 55 -19.56 -22.35 4.17
N ALA A 56 -19.67 -23.18 5.21
CA ALA A 56 -20.65 -24.26 5.28
C ALA A 56 -22.09 -23.73 5.20
N PHE A 57 -22.38 -22.59 5.82
CA PHE A 57 -23.68 -21.93 5.68
C PHE A 57 -23.95 -21.49 4.24
N VAL A 58 -22.97 -20.88 3.56
CA VAL A 58 -23.11 -20.53 2.13
C VAL A 58 -23.38 -21.77 1.28
N ALA A 59 -22.64 -22.86 1.52
CA ALA A 59 -22.85 -24.13 0.82
C ALA A 59 -24.25 -24.69 1.10
N ALA A 60 -24.74 -24.63 2.34
CA ALA A 60 -26.09 -25.06 2.70
C ALA A 60 -27.17 -24.23 1.97
N VAL A 61 -26.98 -22.91 1.83
CA VAL A 61 -27.88 -22.05 1.03
C VAL A 61 -27.94 -22.52 -0.42
N ILE A 62 -26.80 -22.86 -1.02
CA ILE A 62 -26.72 -23.35 -2.40
C ILE A 62 -27.43 -24.71 -2.53
N VAL A 63 -27.19 -25.64 -1.62
CA VAL A 63 -27.74 -27.00 -1.70
C VAL A 63 -29.23 -27.04 -1.35
N SER A 64 -29.72 -26.13 -0.51
CA SER A 64 -31.13 -26.07 -0.08
C SER A 64 -32.12 -25.79 -1.22
N ASP A 65 -31.66 -25.21 -2.33
CA ASP A 65 -32.48 -24.90 -3.50
C ASP A 65 -31.66 -25.23 -4.77
N PRO A 66 -31.84 -26.42 -5.36
CA PRO A 66 -31.08 -26.82 -6.54
C PRO A 66 -31.29 -25.94 -7.77
N ARG A 67 -32.39 -25.17 -7.84
CA ARG A 67 -32.72 -24.33 -9.00
C ARG A 67 -32.19 -22.91 -8.82
N ASN A 68 -32.36 -22.32 -7.64
CA ASN A 68 -32.01 -20.91 -7.38
C ASN A 68 -31.01 -20.68 -6.24
N GLY A 69 -30.52 -21.73 -5.59
CA GLY A 69 -29.63 -21.63 -4.43
C GLY A 69 -28.32 -20.91 -4.77
N LEU A 70 -27.72 -21.24 -5.91
CA LEU A 70 -26.52 -20.56 -6.39
C LEU A 70 -26.76 -19.07 -6.68
N SER A 71 -27.83 -18.74 -7.41
CA SER A 71 -28.12 -17.35 -7.77
C SER A 71 -28.45 -16.50 -6.53
N ARG A 72 -29.19 -17.07 -5.57
CA ARG A 72 -29.49 -16.45 -4.27
C ARG A 72 -28.23 -16.22 -3.44
N ALA A 73 -27.36 -17.22 -3.32
CA ALA A 73 -26.10 -17.10 -2.59
C ALA A 73 -25.19 -16.04 -3.21
N VAL A 74 -25.03 -16.03 -4.53
CA VAL A 74 -24.21 -15.05 -5.25
C VAL A 74 -24.78 -13.64 -5.10
N SER A 75 -26.09 -13.47 -5.24
CA SER A 75 -26.74 -12.17 -5.08
C SER A 75 -26.53 -11.60 -3.67
N TRP A 76 -26.74 -12.44 -2.65
CA TRP A 76 -26.52 -12.06 -1.25
C TRP A 76 -25.04 -11.74 -0.96
N LEU A 77 -24.10 -12.56 -1.42
CA LEU A 77 -22.67 -12.32 -1.23
C LEU A 77 -22.19 -11.04 -1.93
N LYS A 78 -22.71 -10.74 -3.13
CA LYS A 78 -22.42 -9.48 -3.82
C LYS A 78 -22.86 -8.27 -3.00
N ALA A 79 -24.07 -8.31 -2.42
CA ALA A 79 -24.57 -7.24 -1.56
C ALA A 79 -23.74 -7.12 -0.26
N LEU A 80 -23.37 -8.25 0.34
CA LEU A 80 -22.56 -8.29 1.55
C LEU A 80 -21.17 -7.69 1.30
N TRP A 81 -20.46 -8.17 0.27
CA TRP A 81 -19.14 -7.67 -0.09
C TRP A 81 -19.17 -6.23 -0.58
N GLY A 82 -20.23 -5.79 -1.27
CA GLY A 82 -20.40 -4.40 -1.66
C GLY A 82 -20.35 -3.45 -0.46
N ARG A 83 -21.01 -3.82 0.66
CA ARG A 83 -20.92 -3.07 1.92
C ARG A 83 -19.50 -3.07 2.49
N THR A 84 -18.86 -4.23 2.55
CA THR A 84 -17.47 -4.34 3.07
C THR A 84 -16.48 -3.54 2.24
N ILE A 85 -16.58 -3.57 0.91
CA ILE A 85 -15.71 -2.79 0.01
C ILE A 85 -15.90 -1.30 0.26
N LYS A 86 -17.15 -0.83 0.38
CA LYS A 86 -17.45 0.57 0.70
C LYS A 86 -16.81 0.99 2.02
N GLU A 87 -16.94 0.19 3.07
CA GLU A 87 -16.33 0.46 4.38
C GLU A 87 -14.80 0.50 4.30
N GLN A 88 -14.19 -0.43 3.56
CA GLN A 88 -12.74 -0.47 3.37
C GLN A 88 -12.22 0.74 2.59
N ILE A 89 -12.98 1.24 1.60
CA ILE A 89 -12.64 2.48 0.89
C ILE A 89 -12.64 3.65 1.85
N VAL A 90 -13.72 3.84 2.61
CA VAL A 90 -13.85 4.95 3.58
C VAL A 90 -12.74 4.89 4.64
N GLU A 91 -12.41 3.71 5.16
CA GLU A 91 -11.35 3.59 6.15
C GLU A 91 -9.97 3.86 5.55
N ASN A 92 -9.68 3.37 4.33
CA ASN A 92 -8.44 3.71 3.64
C ASN A 92 -8.32 5.20 3.35
N GLU A 93 -9.41 5.87 2.96
CA GLU A 93 -9.45 7.33 2.78
C GLU A 93 -9.15 8.07 4.09
N ARG A 94 -9.76 7.63 5.21
CA ARG A 94 -9.49 8.21 6.54
C ARG A 94 -8.05 8.02 6.98
N LEU A 95 -7.49 6.83 6.79
CA LEU A 95 -6.09 6.54 7.12
C LEU A 95 -5.14 7.37 6.25
N SER A 96 -5.47 7.54 4.96
CA SER A 96 -4.72 8.40 4.05
C SER A 96 -4.78 9.88 4.47
N ALA A 97 -5.96 10.36 4.89
CA ALA A 97 -6.14 11.73 5.39
C ALA A 97 -5.39 11.98 6.71
N LYS A 98 -5.33 11.00 7.63
CA LYS A 98 -4.57 11.09 8.88
C LYS A 98 -3.05 11.09 8.68
N THR A 99 -2.58 10.54 7.55
CA THR A 99 -1.16 10.46 7.21
C THR A 99 -0.68 11.68 6.41
N GLN A 100 -1.59 12.53 5.95
CA GLN A 100 -1.26 13.80 5.30
C GLN A 100 -1.18 14.94 6.34
N PRO A 101 -0.18 15.84 6.26
CA PRO A 101 -0.17 17.06 7.06
C PRO A 101 -1.40 17.92 6.71
N PRO A 102 -2.00 18.63 7.69
CA PRO A 102 -3.22 19.40 7.47
C PRO A 102 -2.95 20.54 6.47
N GLY A 103 -3.55 20.47 5.28
CA GLY A 103 -3.47 21.55 4.29
C GLY A 103 -3.62 21.16 2.81
N VAL A 104 -3.61 19.87 2.45
CA VAL A 104 -3.80 19.45 1.05
C VAL A 104 -5.21 18.92 0.85
N LYS A 105 -6.01 19.62 0.04
CA LYS A 105 -7.36 19.17 -0.34
C LYS A 105 -7.23 17.87 -1.15
N ALA A 106 -7.92 16.82 -0.73
CA ALA A 106 -8.11 15.61 -1.52
C ALA A 106 -8.94 15.97 -2.75
N ALA A 107 -8.27 16.24 -3.87
CA ALA A 107 -8.91 16.28 -5.17
C ALA A 107 -9.27 14.84 -5.55
N TYR A 108 -10.54 14.64 -5.90
CA TYR A 108 -11.07 13.41 -6.46
C TYR A 108 -10.29 13.06 -7.74
N VAL A 109 -9.56 11.95 -7.77
CA VAL A 109 -8.91 11.47 -9.01
C VAL A 109 -9.33 10.03 -9.27
N ALA A 110 -9.78 9.83 -10.51
CA ALA A 110 -10.19 8.56 -11.10
C ALA A 110 -9.14 7.43 -10.90
N PRO A 111 -9.56 6.15 -10.94
CA PRO A 111 -8.67 5.02 -10.76
C PRO A 111 -7.75 4.88 -11.98
N GLY A 112 -6.60 5.54 -11.92
CA GLY A 112 -5.61 5.54 -13.00
C GLY A 112 -4.26 6.15 -12.63
N ASP A 113 -4.19 6.94 -11.56
CA ASP A 113 -2.92 7.57 -11.16
C ASP A 113 -2.68 7.30 -9.66
N SER A 114 -2.00 6.18 -9.38
CA SER A 114 -1.46 5.93 -8.06
C SER A 114 -0.54 7.10 -7.72
N ASP A 115 -0.87 7.85 -6.66
CA ASP A 115 0.01 8.84 -6.04
C ASP A 115 1.46 8.38 -6.12
N LEU A 116 2.21 8.93 -7.07
CA LEU A 116 3.57 8.50 -7.33
C LEU A 116 4.33 8.62 -6.00
N ASN A 117 4.81 7.50 -5.51
CA ASN A 117 5.54 7.41 -4.26
C ASN A 117 6.68 8.44 -4.28
N ALA A 118 7.12 9.01 -3.15
CA ALA A 118 8.20 10.02 -3.15
C ALA A 118 9.44 9.56 -3.94
N LYS A 119 9.70 8.24 -3.97
CA LYS A 119 10.73 7.59 -4.78
C LYS A 119 10.44 7.65 -6.28
N ASP A 120 9.19 7.41 -6.68
CA ASP A 120 8.74 7.43 -8.07
C ASP A 120 8.66 8.87 -8.60
N LYS A 121 8.23 9.84 -7.77
CA LYS A 121 8.30 11.27 -8.09
C LYS A 121 9.74 11.70 -8.33
N LEU A 122 10.66 11.36 -7.44
CA LEU A 122 12.08 11.65 -7.63
C LEU A 122 12.61 11.01 -8.91
N ARG A 123 12.29 9.74 -9.17
CA ARG A 123 12.68 9.04 -10.40
C ARG A 123 12.09 9.69 -11.65
N ALA A 124 10.85 10.17 -11.60
CA ALA A 124 10.20 10.87 -12.71
C ALA A 124 10.83 12.24 -12.97
N THR A 125 11.17 13.00 -11.91
CA THR A 125 11.75 14.34 -12.05
C THR A 125 13.17 14.29 -12.61
N ILE A 126 14.07 13.52 -11.98
CA ILE A 126 15.51 13.55 -12.31
C ILE A 126 16.00 12.35 -13.11
N GLY A 127 15.20 11.28 -13.23
CA GLY A 127 15.56 10.10 -14.00
C GLY A 127 15.44 10.35 -15.50
N ALA A 128 16.47 9.94 -16.24
CA ALA A 128 16.49 9.81 -17.69
C ALA A 128 17.36 8.61 -18.10
N LYS A 129 17.40 8.28 -19.39
CA LYS A 129 18.18 7.14 -19.93
C LYS A 129 19.66 7.35 -19.57
N GLY A 130 20.21 6.45 -18.73
CA GLY A 130 21.60 6.52 -18.27
C GLY A 130 21.82 7.13 -16.88
N ILE A 131 20.76 7.53 -16.16
CA ILE A 131 20.86 8.00 -14.76
C ILE A 131 20.33 6.94 -13.79
N ALA A 132 21.13 6.60 -12.79
CA ALA A 132 20.77 5.68 -11.71
C ALA A 132 20.55 6.44 -10.40
N ILE A 133 19.49 6.09 -9.68
CA ILE A 133 19.19 6.61 -8.34
C ILE A 133 19.31 5.44 -7.36
N ARG A 134 20.31 5.46 -6.48
CA ARG A 134 20.57 4.41 -5.49
C ARG A 134 20.10 4.85 -4.11
N TYR A 135 19.69 3.86 -3.31
CA TYR A 135 19.33 4.05 -1.91
C TYR A 135 20.30 3.21 -1.08
N GLU A 136 21.15 3.85 -0.29
CA GLU A 136 22.11 3.15 0.56
C GLU A 136 21.82 3.44 2.03
N ASP A 137 21.95 2.40 2.86
CA ASP A 137 21.83 2.51 4.30
C ASP A 137 23.08 3.23 4.83
N MET A 138 22.89 4.38 5.48
CA MET A 138 23.98 5.06 6.18
C MET A 138 24.04 4.55 7.63
N PRO A 139 25.24 4.22 8.14
CA PRO A 139 25.41 4.00 9.57
C PRO A 139 25.13 5.33 10.28
N GLY A 140 24.05 5.36 11.05
CA GLY A 140 23.70 6.48 11.91
C GLY A 140 23.43 5.95 13.29
N ASP A 141 24.24 6.35 14.27
CA ASP A 141 24.09 5.92 15.67
C ASP A 141 22.99 6.73 16.39
N ASN A 142 21.96 7.12 15.63
CA ASN A 142 20.90 8.00 16.08
C ASN A 142 19.80 7.16 16.72
N LYS A 143 19.55 7.43 18.00
CA LYS A 143 18.42 6.87 18.74
C LYS A 143 17.31 7.90 18.81
N ASP A 144 16.08 7.42 18.66
CA ASP A 144 14.91 8.25 18.85
C ASP A 144 14.87 8.74 20.31
N ARG A 145 14.71 10.05 20.51
CA ARG A 145 14.77 10.68 21.84
C ARG A 145 13.60 10.26 22.74
N ASP A 146 12.47 9.88 22.15
CA ASP A 146 11.24 9.56 22.87
C ASP A 146 11.05 8.05 23.05
N LEU A 147 11.55 7.24 22.09
CA LEU A 147 11.39 5.78 22.10
C LEU A 147 12.67 5.01 22.44
N GLY A 148 13.85 5.64 22.41
CA GLY A 148 15.14 4.98 22.64
C GLY A 148 15.52 3.94 21.58
N LEU A 149 14.73 3.82 20.50
CA LEU A 149 14.91 2.83 19.45
C LEU A 149 15.95 3.30 18.41
N PRO A 150 16.73 2.39 17.81
CA PRO A 150 17.67 2.72 16.75
C PRO A 150 16.93 3.20 15.50
N LEU A 151 17.30 4.38 14.99
CA LEU A 151 16.76 4.94 13.75
C LEU A 151 17.58 4.43 12.56
N TYR A 152 16.88 3.95 11.53
CA TYR A 152 17.50 3.65 10.25
C TYR A 152 17.69 4.96 9.49
N THR A 153 18.93 5.18 9.03
CA THR A 153 19.28 6.31 8.18
C THR A 153 19.51 5.80 6.76
N VAL A 154 18.81 6.38 5.78
CA VAL A 154 18.97 6.04 4.36
C VAL A 154 19.35 7.29 3.58
N GLY A 155 20.37 7.19 2.75
CA GLY A 155 20.78 8.21 1.79
C GLY A 155 20.29 7.88 0.37
N VAL A 156 19.88 8.91 -0.38
CA VAL A 156 19.59 8.79 -1.82
C VAL A 156 20.75 9.37 -2.61
N TYR A 157 21.29 8.57 -3.52
CA TYR A 157 22.45 8.92 -4.34
C TYR A 157 22.08 8.93 -5.81
N LEU A 158 22.66 9.88 -6.54
CA LEU A 158 22.54 10.00 -7.99
C LEU A 158 23.86 9.63 -8.65
N ASP A 159 23.78 8.76 -9.65
CA ASP A 159 24.82 8.56 -10.65
C ASP A 159 24.30 9.00 -12.01
N GLY A 160 24.93 10.01 -12.59
CA GLY A 160 24.54 10.58 -13.87
C GLY A 160 24.78 12.09 -13.89
N TRP A 161 24.48 12.74 -15.02
CA TRP A 161 24.61 14.20 -15.16
C TRP A 161 26.03 14.78 -14.92
N GLY A 162 27.06 13.95 -15.09
CA GLY A 162 28.47 14.30 -14.83
C GLY A 162 28.90 14.14 -13.37
N GLU A 163 28.02 13.63 -12.50
CA GLU A 163 28.31 13.41 -11.08
C GLU A 163 28.11 11.91 -10.74
N THR A 164 29.03 11.36 -9.94
CA THR A 164 28.95 9.97 -9.46
C THR A 164 28.80 9.98 -7.94
N ASN A 165 27.88 9.17 -7.43
CA ASN A 165 27.58 9.00 -6.02
C ASN A 165 27.21 10.31 -5.29
N LYS A 166 26.45 11.19 -5.96
CA LYS A 166 26.04 12.47 -5.38
C LYS A 166 24.87 12.28 -4.42
N LEU A 167 25.07 12.62 -3.14
CA LEU A 167 23.99 12.61 -2.16
C LEU A 167 22.94 13.67 -2.48
N LEU A 168 21.73 13.23 -2.82
CA LEU A 168 20.57 14.08 -3.08
C LEU A 168 19.80 14.43 -1.80
N GLY A 169 19.73 13.48 -0.86
CA GLY A 169 18.98 13.64 0.38
C GLY A 169 19.21 12.50 1.36
N ARG A 170 18.94 12.75 2.64
CA ARG A 170 19.00 11.76 3.72
C ARG A 170 17.68 11.72 4.49
N GLY A 171 17.27 10.54 4.94
CA GLY A 171 16.06 10.35 5.71
C GLY A 171 16.29 9.39 6.88
N THR A 172 15.75 9.76 8.04
CA THR A 172 15.80 8.94 9.26
C THR A 172 14.38 8.51 9.67
N ALA A 173 14.20 7.22 9.95
CA ALA A 173 12.94 6.66 10.45
C ALA A 173 13.15 5.36 11.23
N LEU A 174 12.10 4.91 11.93
CA LEU A 174 12.10 3.65 12.68
C LEU A 174 12.18 2.40 11.78
N LYS A 175 11.89 2.53 10.48
CA LYS A 175 11.98 1.45 9.49
C LYS A 175 12.77 1.90 8.27
N LYS A 176 13.59 1.01 7.69
CA LYS A 176 14.36 1.27 6.45
C LYS A 176 13.50 1.78 5.29
N LYS A 177 12.30 1.19 5.12
CA LYS A 177 11.38 1.59 4.04
C LYS A 177 10.92 3.05 4.20
N GLU A 178 10.51 3.44 5.40
CA GLU A 178 10.09 4.81 5.72
C GLU A 178 11.26 5.80 5.64
N ALA A 179 12.45 5.39 6.09
CA ALA A 179 13.67 6.18 5.98
C ALA A 179 13.99 6.50 4.51
N GLY A 180 13.85 5.52 3.61
CA GLY A 180 14.03 5.73 2.18
C GLY A 180 12.98 6.64 1.54
N HIS A 181 11.72 6.60 1.98
CA HIS A 181 10.69 7.55 1.51
C HIS A 181 10.97 8.98 1.96
N LYS A 182 11.40 9.13 3.22
CA LYS A 182 11.78 10.42 3.79
C LYS A 182 13.05 10.98 3.14
N ALA A 183 13.99 10.13 2.77
CA ALA A 183 15.20 10.52 2.05
C ALA A 183 14.87 11.05 0.63
N ALA A 184 13.93 10.40 -0.07
CA ALA A 184 13.45 10.88 -1.37
C ALA A 184 12.65 12.19 -1.25
N ALA A 185 11.84 12.33 -0.20
CA ALA A 185 11.13 13.59 0.09
C ALA A 185 12.11 14.74 0.38
N ALA A 186 13.15 14.49 1.18
CA ALA A 186 14.20 15.47 1.47
C ALA A 186 14.97 15.89 0.20
N ALA A 187 15.19 14.97 -0.74
CA ALA A 187 15.77 15.29 -2.04
C ALA A 187 14.84 16.20 -2.86
N LEU A 188 13.53 15.93 -2.87
CA LEU A 188 12.52 16.75 -3.57
C LEU A 188 12.34 18.14 -2.94
N GLU A 189 12.50 18.28 -1.62
CA GLU A 189 12.47 19.57 -0.93
C GLU A 189 13.64 20.48 -1.35
N ASN A 190 14.77 19.91 -1.77
CA ASN A 190 15.89 20.67 -2.29
C ASN A 190 15.63 21.13 -3.74
N LYS A 191 14.69 22.07 -3.88
CA LYS A 191 14.24 22.62 -5.17
C LYS A 191 15.38 23.19 -6.02
N LYS A 192 16.48 23.65 -5.40
CA LYS A 192 17.65 24.17 -6.13
C LYS A 192 18.39 23.05 -6.87
N LEU A 193 18.68 21.95 -6.16
CA LEU A 193 19.32 20.78 -6.77
C LEU A 193 18.42 20.15 -7.82
N ILE A 194 17.13 19.96 -7.50
CA ILE A 194 16.18 19.35 -8.42
C ILE A 194 16.01 20.16 -9.70
N ARG A 195 15.85 21.49 -9.62
CA ARG A 195 15.77 22.36 -10.81
C ARG A 195 17.04 22.30 -11.66
N ALA A 196 18.22 22.20 -11.06
CA ALA A 196 19.46 22.06 -11.80
C ALA A 196 19.50 20.74 -12.60
N TYR A 197 19.07 19.62 -12.00
CA TYR A 197 18.99 18.34 -12.69
C TYR A 197 17.84 18.27 -13.71
N GLU A 198 16.72 18.94 -13.45
CA GLU A 198 15.60 19.07 -14.38
C GLU A 198 16.00 19.86 -15.63
N ALA A 199 16.74 20.97 -15.48
CA ALA A 199 17.31 21.71 -16.60
C ALA A 199 18.31 20.86 -17.40
N LYS A 200 19.18 20.09 -16.73
CA LYS A 200 20.08 19.13 -17.40
C LYS A 200 19.29 18.04 -18.15
N LYS A 201 18.19 17.56 -17.56
CA LYS A 201 17.27 16.60 -18.19
C LYS A 201 16.63 17.15 -19.45
N GLN A 202 16.13 18.37 -19.39
CA GLN A 202 15.53 19.01 -20.54
C GLN A 202 16.54 19.21 -21.68
N ALA A 203 17.75 19.69 -21.35
CA ALA A 203 18.82 19.85 -22.34
C ALA A 203 19.21 18.51 -23.01
N PHE A 204 19.25 17.42 -22.26
CA PHE A 204 19.51 16.08 -22.83
C PHE A 204 18.37 15.58 -23.71
N HIS A 205 17.12 15.84 -23.33
CA HIS A 205 15.96 15.45 -24.11
C HIS A 205 15.88 16.26 -25.42
N GLU A 206 16.17 17.56 -25.36
CA GLU A 206 16.27 18.42 -26.55
C GLU A 206 17.42 17.99 -27.47
N ALA A 207 18.59 17.66 -26.91
CA ALA A 207 19.72 17.12 -27.69
C ALA A 207 19.41 15.76 -28.32
N ALA A 208 18.73 14.86 -27.61
CA ALA A 208 18.31 13.57 -28.14
C ALA A 208 17.27 13.73 -29.26
N LYS A 209 16.30 14.63 -29.09
CA LYS A 209 15.29 14.91 -30.12
C LYS A 209 15.92 15.56 -31.36
N ALA A 210 16.85 16.49 -31.18
CA ALA A 210 17.58 17.10 -32.29
C ALA A 210 18.48 16.09 -33.02
N ALA A 211 19.07 15.13 -32.31
CA ALA A 211 19.85 14.06 -32.91
C ALA A 211 18.97 13.08 -33.71
N ASP A 212 17.80 12.72 -33.20
CA ASP A 212 16.84 11.87 -33.90
C ASP A 212 16.27 12.59 -35.16
N GLU A 213 15.91 13.87 -35.06
CA GLU A 213 15.45 14.67 -36.20
C GLU A 213 16.55 14.86 -37.26
N ALA A 214 17.80 15.07 -36.84
CA ALA A 214 18.94 15.16 -37.76
C ALA A 214 19.24 13.81 -38.44
N ALA A 215 19.10 12.69 -37.72
CA ALA A 215 19.26 11.35 -38.29
C ALA A 215 18.15 11.02 -39.29
N GLU A 216 16.91 11.45 -39.03
CA GLU A 216 15.78 11.25 -39.94
C GLU A 216 15.88 12.13 -41.21
N GLN A 217 16.43 13.34 -41.10
CA GLN A 217 16.73 14.20 -42.26
C GLN A 217 17.88 13.68 -43.12
N LEU A 218 18.84 12.96 -42.55
CA LEU A 218 19.96 12.33 -43.29
C LEU A 218 19.55 11.04 -44.02
N LEU A 219 18.38 10.49 -43.72
CA LEU A 219 17.82 9.28 -44.31
C LEU A 219 16.79 9.55 -45.42
N ARG A 220 16.51 10.82 -45.73
CA ARG A 220 15.70 11.26 -46.88
C ARG A 220 16.56 11.82 -48.00
#